data_AF-A0A6A1BNU1-F1
#
_entry.id   AF-A0A6A1BNU1-F1
#
_cell.length_a   1.000
_cell.length_b   1.000
_cell.length_c   1.000
_cell.angle_alpha   90.00
_cell.angle_beta   90.00
_cell.angle_gamma   90.00
#
_symmetry.space_group_name_H-M   'P 1'
#
loop_
_entity.id
_entity.type
_entity.pdbx_description
1 polymer ?
#
loop_
_entity_poly.entity_id
_entity_poly.type
_entity_poly.pdbx_seq_one_letter_code
_entity_poly.pdbx_strand_id
1 'polypeptide(L)'
;AYPDAIRLSCFQHCKRKFLNITGNKDAEKIVRIINRLYQNEHRIPPDWTACQILDYRNKYAPPILKELKEELINIKNKKSTLPKSELSKAINYTLNEYDALCNYIRSADYAPDNNAIERLMRYISLSRRNSLFCGSHQGAKRAALIYSLACSCRLNNINSFEYFKDLLTKLIDINPNTDHETIRNLLPHKWQR
;
A
#
# COMPACT_ATOMS: atom_id res chain seq x y z
N ALA A 1 -3.76 -19.38 10.26
CA ALA A 1 -4.14 -18.73 8.99
C ALA A 1 -5.41 -17.94 9.22
N TYR A 2 -5.58 -16.78 8.60
CA TYR A 2 -6.80 -15.97 8.73
C TYR A 2 -7.73 -16.35 7.56
N PRO A 3 -8.72 -17.23 7.74
CA PRO A 3 -9.50 -17.81 6.64
C PRO A 3 -10.31 -16.75 5.87
N ASP A 4 -10.67 -15.65 6.53
CA ASP A 4 -11.46 -14.55 5.94
C ASP A 4 -10.59 -13.43 5.35
N ALA A 5 -9.26 -13.54 5.44
CA ALA A 5 -8.36 -12.52 4.94
C ALA A 5 -8.18 -12.64 3.42
N ILE A 6 -8.61 -11.61 2.69
CA ILE A 6 -8.33 -11.48 1.26
C ILE A 6 -6.92 -10.91 1.08
N ARG A 7 -6.05 -11.66 0.40
CA ARG A 7 -4.73 -11.16 0.02
C ARG A 7 -4.84 -10.19 -1.15
N LEU A 8 -4.33 -8.99 -0.95
CA LEU A 8 -4.10 -7.99 -2.00
C LEU A 8 -2.63 -7.98 -2.38
N SER A 9 -2.34 -8.09 -3.67
CA SER A 9 -0.99 -7.89 -4.19
C SER A 9 -0.82 -6.49 -4.76
N CYS A 10 0.42 -6.07 -4.95
CA CYS A 10 0.77 -4.72 -5.35
C CYS A 10 1.22 -4.67 -6.82
N PHE A 11 0.46 -3.95 -7.66
CA PHE A 11 0.82 -3.75 -9.07
C PHE A 11 2.17 -3.07 -9.23
N GLN A 12 2.53 -2.15 -8.34
CA GLN A 12 3.82 -1.45 -8.42
C GLN A 12 5.01 -2.38 -8.23
N HIS A 13 4.91 -3.39 -7.35
CA HIS A 13 5.97 -4.39 -7.19
C HIS A 13 6.15 -5.25 -8.45
N CYS A 14 5.05 -5.66 -9.07
CA CYS A 14 5.09 -6.40 -10.33
C CYS A 14 5.66 -5.52 -11.46
N LYS A 15 5.10 -4.32 -11.64
CA LYS A 15 5.53 -3.34 -12.64
C LYS A 15 7.01 -2.98 -12.51
N ARG A 16 7.53 -2.79 -11.29
CA ARG A 16 8.94 -2.47 -11.05
C ARG A 16 9.88 -3.53 -11.62
N LYS A 17 9.53 -4.81 -11.51
CA LYS A 17 10.35 -5.91 -12.05
C LYS A 17 10.49 -5.81 -13.57
N PHE A 18 9.45 -5.41 -14.28
CA PHE A 18 9.52 -5.18 -15.73
C PHE A 18 10.25 -3.88 -16.08
N LEU A 19 10.03 -2.80 -15.31
CA LEU A 19 10.73 -1.52 -15.50
C LEU A 19 12.24 -1.64 -15.36
N ASN A 20 12.72 -2.53 -14.50
CA ASN A 20 14.15 -2.77 -14.32
C ASN A 20 14.79 -3.49 -15.51
N ILE A 21 14.01 -3.99 -16.48
CA ILE A 21 14.49 -4.65 -17.69
C ILE A 21 14.49 -3.62 -18.84
N THR A 22 15.65 -3.06 -19.14
CA THR A 22 15.81 -2.04 -20.18
C THR A 22 15.97 -2.65 -21.57
N GLY A 23 15.41 -2.01 -22.61
CA GLY A 23 15.58 -2.41 -24.01
C GLY A 23 14.82 -3.68 -24.42
N ASN A 24 13.90 -4.18 -23.59
CA ASN A 24 13.11 -5.36 -23.86
C ASN A 24 11.66 -4.97 -24.20
N LYS A 25 11.26 -5.15 -25.47
CA LYS A 25 9.93 -4.79 -25.97
C LYS A 25 8.78 -5.52 -25.26
N ASP A 26 9.00 -6.75 -24.80
CA ASP A 26 8.00 -7.53 -24.08
C ASP A 26 7.80 -6.97 -22.66
N ALA A 27 8.89 -6.62 -21.96
CA ALA A 27 8.80 -5.95 -20.66
C ALA A 27 8.08 -4.60 -20.77
N GLU A 28 8.43 -3.79 -21.79
CA GLU A 28 7.76 -2.51 -22.07
C GLU A 28 6.26 -2.70 -22.36
N LYS A 29 5.89 -3.75 -23.11
CA LYS A 29 4.49 -4.08 -23.39
C LYS A 29 3.71 -4.35 -22.10
N ILE A 30 4.25 -5.17 -21.20
CA ILE A 30 3.62 -5.45 -19.90
C ILE A 30 3.46 -4.17 -19.07
N VAL A 31 4.49 -3.31 -19.04
CA VAL A 31 4.42 -2.01 -18.35
C VAL A 31 3.31 -1.13 -18.92
N ARG A 32 3.13 -1.10 -20.25
CA ARG A 32 2.04 -0.35 -20.90
C ARG A 32 0.65 -0.86 -20.49
N ILE A 33 0.47 -2.18 -20.40
CA ILE A 33 -0.81 -2.78 -19.96
C ILE A 33 -1.10 -2.37 -18.50
N ILE A 34 -0.13 -2.51 -17.60
CA ILE A 34 -0.32 -2.11 -16.20
C ILE A 34 -0.59 -0.59 -16.09
N ASN A 35 0.07 0.24 -16.91
CA ASN A 35 -0.18 1.68 -16.92
C ASN A 35 -1.62 2.03 -17.32
N ARG A 36 -2.29 1.23 -18.17
CA ARG A 36 -3.70 1.45 -18.49
C ARG A 36 -4.60 1.28 -17.27
N LEU A 37 -4.30 0.35 -16.35
CA LEU A 37 -5.02 0.25 -15.08
C LEU A 37 -4.88 1.55 -14.28
N TYR A 38 -3.66 2.02 -14.10
CA TYR A 38 -3.39 3.26 -13.38
C TYR A 38 -4.03 4.49 -14.04
N GLN A 39 -4.01 4.58 -15.37
CA GLN A 39 -4.65 5.69 -16.07
C GLN A 39 -6.16 5.76 -15.82
N ASN A 40 -6.83 4.62 -15.69
CA ASN A 40 -8.25 4.58 -15.34
C ASN A 40 -8.46 4.88 -13.85
N GLU A 41 -7.63 4.33 -12.95
CA GLU A 41 -7.70 4.67 -11.52
C GLU A 41 -7.54 6.18 -11.28
N HIS A 42 -6.63 6.87 -11.98
CA HIS A 42 -6.47 8.32 -11.85
C HIS A 42 -7.64 9.14 -12.41
N ARG A 43 -8.54 8.53 -13.19
CA ARG A 43 -9.74 9.20 -13.70
C ARG A 43 -10.89 9.15 -12.70
N ILE A 44 -10.78 8.37 -11.63
CA ILE A 44 -11.78 8.27 -10.57
C ILE A 44 -11.76 9.58 -9.76
N PRO A 45 -12.85 10.37 -9.77
CA PRO A 45 -12.97 11.57 -8.95
C PRO A 45 -13.03 11.25 -7.44
N PRO A 46 -12.53 12.15 -6.58
CA PRO A 46 -12.51 11.93 -5.13
C PRO A 46 -13.90 11.92 -4.48
N ASP A 47 -14.91 12.45 -5.14
CA ASP A 47 -16.31 12.56 -4.68
C ASP A 47 -17.18 11.37 -5.10
N TRP A 48 -16.63 10.40 -5.85
CA TRP A 48 -17.37 9.20 -6.22
C TRP A 48 -17.69 8.32 -5.01
N THR A 49 -18.91 7.80 -5.00
CA THR A 49 -19.35 6.79 -4.04
C THR A 49 -18.68 5.44 -4.31
N ALA A 50 -18.63 4.57 -3.29
CA ALA A 50 -18.09 3.22 -3.43
C ALA A 50 -18.75 2.42 -4.58
N CYS A 51 -20.06 2.57 -4.79
CA CYS A 51 -20.77 1.92 -5.89
C CYS A 51 -20.30 2.43 -7.26
N GLN A 52 -20.15 3.75 -7.44
CA GLN A 52 -19.64 4.33 -8.70
C GLN A 52 -18.22 3.87 -9.01
N ILE A 53 -17.35 3.82 -7.99
CA ILE A 53 -15.97 3.31 -8.11
C ILE A 53 -15.98 1.86 -8.58
N LEU A 54 -16.77 1.00 -7.92
CA LEU A 54 -16.86 -0.42 -8.27
C LEU A 54 -17.43 -0.64 -9.67
N ASP A 55 -18.50 0.07 -10.03
CA ASP A 55 -19.10 -0.02 -11.37
C ASP A 55 -18.12 0.37 -12.46
N TYR A 56 -17.31 1.41 -12.24
CA TYR A 56 -16.28 1.82 -13.18
C TYR A 56 -15.14 0.80 -13.24
N ARG A 57 -14.62 0.35 -12.09
CA ARG A 57 -13.60 -0.71 -12.00
C ARG A 57 -14.03 -1.96 -12.75
N ASN A 58 -15.26 -2.42 -12.55
CA ASN A 58 -15.81 -3.60 -13.22
C ASN A 58 -15.91 -3.44 -14.74
N LYS A 59 -15.98 -2.21 -15.27
CA LYS A 59 -15.98 -1.95 -16.72
C LYS A 59 -14.58 -2.01 -17.32
N TYR A 60 -13.58 -1.33 -16.74
CA TYR A 60 -12.26 -1.22 -17.38
C TYR A 60 -11.26 -2.29 -16.91
N ALA A 61 -11.31 -2.72 -15.65
CA ALA A 61 -10.25 -3.53 -15.07
C ALA A 61 -10.25 -4.99 -15.57
N PRO A 62 -11.40 -5.72 -15.60
CA PRO A 62 -11.42 -7.10 -16.06
C PRO A 62 -10.81 -7.33 -17.45
N PRO A 63 -11.11 -6.54 -18.50
CA PRO A 63 -10.50 -6.76 -19.81
C PRO A 63 -8.99 -6.49 -19.79
N ILE A 64 -8.51 -5.49 -19.05
CA ILE A 64 -7.08 -5.19 -18.96
C ILE A 64 -6.32 -6.26 -18.16
N LEU A 65 -6.91 -6.79 -17.08
CA LEU A 65 -6.32 -7.88 -16.30
C LEU A 65 -6.24 -9.17 -17.12
N LYS A 66 -7.31 -9.47 -17.87
CA LYS A 66 -7.32 -10.61 -18.79
C LYS A 66 -6.21 -10.48 -19.84
N GLU A 67 -6.12 -9.33 -20.49
CA GLU A 67 -5.04 -9.02 -21.45
C GLU A 67 -3.66 -9.17 -20.81
N LEU A 68 -3.47 -8.67 -19.58
CA LEU A 68 -2.23 -8.84 -18.83
C LEU A 68 -1.87 -10.32 -18.65
N LYS A 69 -2.83 -11.15 -18.23
CA LYS A 69 -2.60 -12.60 -18.02
C LYS A 69 -2.22 -13.30 -19.31
N GLU A 70 -2.97 -13.04 -20.37
CA GLU A 70 -2.77 -13.63 -21.69
C GLU A 70 -1.38 -13.27 -22.23
N GLU A 71 -0.99 -11.99 -22.14
CA GLU A 71 0.32 -11.53 -22.59
C GLU A 71 1.47 -12.12 -21.77
N LEU A 72 1.32 -12.23 -20.44
CA LEU A 72 2.32 -12.89 -19.59
C LEU A 72 2.51 -14.36 -20.00
N ILE A 73 1.42 -15.10 -20.25
CA ILE A 73 1.47 -16.51 -20.69
C ILE A 73 2.09 -16.61 -22.10
N ASN A 74 1.68 -15.73 -23.02
CA ASN A 74 2.19 -15.71 -24.38
C ASN A 74 3.71 -15.46 -24.40
N ILE A 75 4.20 -14.47 -23.66
CA ILE A 75 5.63 -14.16 -23.57
C ILE A 75 6.39 -15.31 -22.89
N LYS A 76 5.83 -15.92 -21.85
CA LYS A 76 6.42 -17.08 -21.17
C LYS A 76 6.65 -18.25 -22.12
N ASN A 77 5.75 -18.47 -23.06
CA ASN A 77 5.78 -19.59 -24.01
C ASN A 77 6.63 -19.32 -25.27
N LYS A 78 7.16 -18.10 -25.47
CA LYS A 78 8.06 -17.81 -26.58
C LYS A 78 9.38 -18.57 -26.41
N LYS A 79 9.87 -19.18 -27.50
CA LYS A 79 11.19 -19.85 -27.53
C LYS A 79 12.36 -18.89 -27.17
N SER A 80 12.19 -17.59 -27.43
CA SER A 80 13.18 -16.56 -27.10
C SER A 80 13.24 -16.22 -25.60
N THR A 81 12.27 -16.66 -24.80
CA THR A 81 12.21 -16.35 -23.36
C THR A 81 12.98 -17.41 -22.59
N LEU A 82 14.24 -17.10 -22.25
CA LEU A 82 15.09 -18.02 -21.50
C LEU A 82 14.53 -18.25 -20.08
N PRO A 83 14.42 -19.51 -19.60
CA PRO A 83 13.79 -19.83 -18.32
C PRO A 83 14.37 -19.09 -17.10
N LYS A 84 15.67 -18.78 -17.11
CA LYS A 84 16.38 -18.08 -16.03
C LYS A 84 16.59 -16.58 -16.27
N SER A 85 16.04 -16.03 -17.35
CA SER A 85 16.13 -14.59 -17.63
C SER A 85 15.38 -13.76 -16.58
N GLU A 86 15.79 -12.50 -16.41
CA GLU A 86 15.07 -11.54 -15.57
C GLU A 86 13.62 -11.36 -16.03
N LEU A 87 13.36 -11.43 -17.34
CA LEU A 87 12.02 -11.41 -17.89
C LEU A 87 11.18 -12.61 -17.41
N SER A 88 11.71 -13.82 -17.50
CA SER A 88 11.04 -15.03 -16.99
C SER A 88 10.76 -14.92 -15.49
N LYS A 89 11.70 -14.42 -14.68
CA LYS A 89 11.50 -14.19 -13.25
C LYS A 89 10.39 -13.18 -12.97
N ALA A 90 10.35 -12.06 -13.69
CA ALA A 90 9.31 -11.04 -13.56
C ALA A 90 7.93 -11.58 -13.95
N ILE A 91 7.85 -12.36 -15.03
CA ILE A 91 6.61 -13.00 -15.49
C ILE A 91 6.11 -14.01 -14.46
N ASN A 92 6.96 -14.93 -14.01
CA ASN A 92 6.56 -15.95 -13.04
C ASN A 92 6.11 -15.32 -11.72
N TYR A 93 6.82 -14.28 -11.25
CA TYR A 93 6.38 -13.54 -10.07
C TYR A 93 4.99 -12.94 -10.27
N THR A 94 4.75 -12.26 -11.40
CA THR A 94 3.47 -11.58 -11.65
C THR A 94 2.32 -12.58 -11.85
N LEU A 95 2.59 -13.74 -12.49
CA LEU A 95 1.60 -14.81 -12.63
C LEU A 95 1.24 -15.45 -11.28
N ASN A 96 2.21 -15.65 -10.39
CA ASN A 96 1.95 -16.15 -9.03
C ASN A 96 1.14 -15.15 -8.19
N GLU A 97 1.28 -13.85 -8.48
CA GLU A 97 0.55 -12.77 -7.81
C GLU A 97 -0.81 -12.46 -8.47
N TYR A 98 -1.09 -13.01 -9.66
CA TYR A 98 -2.20 -12.57 -10.51
C TYR A 98 -3.57 -12.62 -9.83
N ASP A 99 -3.88 -13.72 -9.13
CA ASP A 99 -5.19 -13.86 -8.48
C ASP A 99 -5.33 -12.86 -7.31
N ALA A 100 -4.23 -12.60 -6.59
CA ALA A 100 -4.18 -11.60 -5.53
C ALA A 100 -4.18 -10.16 -6.07
N LEU A 101 -3.63 -9.93 -7.26
CA LEU A 101 -3.75 -8.65 -7.98
C LEU A 101 -5.21 -8.42 -8.35
N CYS A 102 -5.92 -9.41 -8.91
CA CYS A 102 -7.33 -9.28 -9.29
C CYS A 102 -8.25 -8.90 -8.13
N ASN A 103 -7.91 -9.25 -6.89
CA ASN A 103 -8.74 -8.94 -5.72
C ASN A 103 -8.98 -7.43 -5.51
N TYR A 104 -8.16 -6.54 -6.07
CA TYR A 104 -8.33 -5.09 -5.85
C TYR A 104 -9.69 -4.55 -6.35
N ILE A 105 -10.33 -5.21 -7.32
CA ILE A 105 -11.64 -4.77 -7.83
C ILE A 105 -12.82 -5.18 -6.94
N ARG A 106 -12.57 -5.95 -5.87
CA ARG A 106 -13.62 -6.48 -4.99
C ARG A 106 -14.17 -5.45 -3.99
N SER A 107 -13.45 -4.37 -3.75
CA SER A 107 -13.89 -3.26 -2.89
C SER A 107 -13.41 -1.93 -3.46
N ALA A 108 -14.18 -0.87 -3.26
CA ALA A 108 -13.77 0.49 -3.59
C ALA A 108 -12.56 0.93 -2.74
N ASP A 109 -12.47 0.46 -1.50
CA ASP A 109 -11.42 0.84 -0.55
C ASP A 109 -10.06 0.18 -0.84
N TYR A 110 -10.03 -0.79 -1.75
CA TYR A 110 -8.79 -1.46 -2.12
C TYR A 110 -8.00 -0.61 -3.09
N ALA A 111 -6.77 -0.28 -2.71
CA ALA A 111 -5.82 0.39 -3.58
C ALA A 111 -5.09 -0.65 -4.48
N PRO A 112 -4.78 -0.29 -5.74
CA PRO A 112 -4.00 -1.16 -6.63
C PRO A 112 -2.54 -1.37 -6.17
N ASP A 113 -2.04 -0.51 -5.28
CA ASP A 113 -0.72 -0.66 -4.68
C ASP A 113 -0.68 -0.13 -3.26
N ASN A 114 0.41 -0.50 -2.58
CA ASN A 114 0.71 -0.11 -1.21
C ASN A 114 1.64 1.11 -1.13
N ASN A 115 1.80 1.90 -2.20
CA ASN A 115 2.79 2.99 -2.25
C ASN A 115 2.57 4.02 -1.12
N ALA A 116 1.30 4.28 -0.76
CA ALA A 116 0.98 5.19 0.34
C ALA A 116 1.58 4.70 1.67
N ILE A 117 1.40 3.41 1.97
CA ILE A 117 1.97 2.78 3.18
C ILE A 117 3.50 2.72 3.08
N GLU A 118 4.08 2.36 1.94
CA GLU A 118 5.53 2.31 1.78
C GLU A 118 6.19 3.68 2.00
N ARG A 119 5.56 4.76 1.53
CA ARG A 119 6.01 6.14 1.79
C ARG A 119 5.99 6.47 3.29
N LEU A 120 4.97 6.02 4.02
CA LEU A 120 4.89 6.19 5.48
C LEU A 120 5.95 5.34 6.21
N MET A 121 6.10 4.08 5.81
CA MET A 121 7.08 3.16 6.39
C MET A 121 8.53 3.61 6.17
N ARG A 122 8.80 4.40 5.12
CA ARG A 122 10.12 4.99 4.87
C ARG A 122 10.61 5.82 6.07
N TYR A 123 9.73 6.54 6.76
CA TYR A 123 10.12 7.32 7.95
C TYR A 123 10.60 6.42 9.08
N ILE A 124 9.93 5.29 9.29
CA ILE A 124 10.34 4.30 10.30
C ILE A 124 11.69 3.68 9.90
N SER A 125 11.86 3.30 8.64
CA SER A 125 13.13 2.75 8.14
C SER A 125 14.29 3.73 8.27
N LEU A 126 14.09 5.01 7.94
CA LEU A 126 15.08 6.06 8.14
C LEU A 126 15.38 6.29 9.63
N SER A 127 14.33 6.36 10.45
CA SER A 127 14.49 6.57 11.88
C SER A 127 15.26 5.42 12.53
N ARG A 128 14.99 4.16 12.17
CA ARG A 128 15.77 3.00 12.64
C ARG A 128 17.27 3.11 12.33
N ARG A 129 17.64 3.73 11.22
CA ARG A 129 19.05 3.95 10.86
C ARG A 129 19.69 5.07 11.68
N ASN A 130 18.91 6.09 12.05
CA ASN A 130 19.39 7.30 12.73
C ASN A 130 19.20 7.27 14.26
N SER A 131 18.42 6.32 14.76
CA SER A 131 18.03 6.17 16.16
C SER A 131 18.43 4.78 16.62
N LEU A 132 19.55 4.68 17.34
CA LEU A 132 20.05 3.43 17.93
C LEU A 132 19.22 2.98 19.15
N PHE A 133 18.12 3.66 19.48
CA PHE A 133 17.35 3.45 20.70
C PHE A 133 16.42 2.21 20.65
N CYS A 134 16.27 1.56 19.50
CA CYS A 134 15.55 0.29 19.37
C CYS A 134 16.45 -0.92 19.68
N GLY A 135 17.08 -0.95 20.86
CA GLY A 135 18.00 -2.02 21.29
C GLY A 135 17.32 -3.28 21.84
N SER A 136 15.99 -3.28 22.01
CA SER A 136 15.22 -4.42 22.50
C SER A 136 13.84 -4.49 21.84
N HIS A 137 13.17 -5.65 21.91
CA HIS A 137 11.81 -5.81 21.40
C HIS A 137 10.83 -4.83 22.07
N GLN A 138 10.97 -4.61 23.38
CA GLN A 138 10.15 -3.67 24.12
C GLN A 138 10.39 -2.21 23.69
N GLY A 139 11.66 -1.85 23.43
CA GLY A 139 12.02 -0.54 22.87
C GLY A 139 11.41 -0.34 21.48
N ALA A 140 11.48 -1.35 20.62
CA ALA A 140 10.87 -1.32 19.30
C ALA A 140 9.35 -1.17 19.36
N LYS A 141 8.67 -1.86 20.29
CA LYS A 141 7.22 -1.73 20.51
C LYS A 141 6.84 -0.29 20.92
N ARG A 142 7.57 0.31 21.86
CA ARG A 142 7.35 1.71 22.29
C ARG A 142 7.59 2.70 21.15
N ALA A 143 8.66 2.51 20.38
CA ALA A 143 8.95 3.34 19.22
C ALA A 143 7.84 3.25 18.16
N ALA A 144 7.35 2.04 17.88
CA ALA A 144 6.24 1.83 16.95
C ALA A 144 4.98 2.59 17.37
N LEU A 145 4.64 2.62 18.67
CA LEU A 145 3.51 3.39 19.20
C LEU A 145 3.67 4.90 18.94
N ILE A 146 4.84 5.47 19.27
CA ILE A 146 5.13 6.89 19.07
C ILE A 146 5.08 7.25 17.57
N TYR A 147 5.70 6.44 16.71
CA TYR A 147 5.64 6.67 15.26
C TYR A 147 4.22 6.56 14.71
N SER A 148 3.40 5.66 15.25
CA SER A 148 1.99 5.53 14.82
C SER A 148 1.20 6.80 15.11
N LEU A 149 1.40 7.40 16.30
CA LEU A 149 0.79 8.69 16.65
C LEU A 149 1.34 9.84 15.81
N ALA A 150 2.65 9.92 15.61
CA ALA A 150 3.26 10.97 14.80
C ALA A 150 2.83 10.91 13.32
N CYS A 151 2.77 9.70 12.74
CA CYS A 151 2.25 9.47 11.39
C CYS A 151 0.76 9.83 11.31
N SER A 152 -0.02 9.51 12.34
CA SER A 152 -1.44 9.87 12.41
C SER A 152 -1.63 11.39 12.47
N CYS A 153 -0.81 12.12 13.22
CA CYS A 153 -0.82 13.59 13.21
C CYS A 153 -0.58 14.12 11.80
N ARG A 154 0.46 13.62 11.13
CA ARG A 154 0.78 14.01 9.74
C ARG A 154 -0.38 13.75 8.78
N LEU A 155 -1.04 12.60 8.88
CA LEU A 155 -2.19 12.25 8.04
C LEU A 155 -3.40 13.18 8.26
N ASN A 156 -3.54 13.73 9.46
CA ASN A 156 -4.60 14.68 9.82
C ASN A 156 -4.15 16.15 9.71
N ASN A 157 -2.99 16.43 9.12
CA ASN A 157 -2.40 17.77 9.02
C ASN A 157 -2.21 18.48 10.37
N ILE A 158 -1.93 17.72 11.42
CA ILE A 158 -1.69 18.21 12.78
C ILE A 158 -0.19 18.38 13.02
N ASN A 159 0.19 19.47 13.71
CA ASN A 159 1.55 19.63 14.21
C ASN A 159 1.80 18.62 15.33
N SER A 160 2.65 17.62 15.06
CA SER A 160 2.93 16.53 16.00
C SER A 160 3.52 17.03 17.32
N PHE A 161 4.31 18.10 17.34
CA PHE A 161 4.88 18.64 18.57
C PHE A 161 3.79 19.23 19.47
N GLU A 162 2.90 20.06 18.89
CA GLU A 162 1.76 20.63 19.62
C GLU A 162 0.84 19.53 20.17
N TYR A 163 0.56 18.51 19.35
CA TYR A 163 -0.22 17.35 19.76
C TYR A 163 0.42 16.61 20.93
N PHE A 164 1.73 16.27 20.85
CA PHE A 164 2.39 15.54 21.93
C PHE A 164 2.52 16.37 23.20
N LYS A 165 2.75 17.68 23.09
CA LYS A 165 2.76 18.59 24.22
C LYS A 165 1.42 18.57 24.94
N ASP A 166 0.33 18.80 24.21
CA ASP A 166 -1.04 18.79 24.76
C ASP A 166 -1.42 17.42 25.32
N LEU A 167 -1.12 16.34 24.60
CA LEU A 167 -1.37 14.97 25.03
C LEU A 167 -0.67 14.67 26.36
N LEU A 168 0.63 14.99 26.48
CA LEU A 168 1.39 14.74 27.70
C LEU A 168 0.89 15.60 28.85
N THR A 169 0.49 16.85 28.61
CA THR A 169 -0.14 17.70 29.64
C THR A 169 -1.45 17.10 30.12
N LYS A 170 -2.37 16.71 29.22
CA LYS A 170 -3.65 16.09 29.58
C LYS A 170 -3.48 14.75 30.30
N LEU A 171 -2.47 13.95 29.92
CA LEU A 171 -2.22 12.66 30.55
C LEU A 171 -1.77 12.75 32.02
N ILE A 172 -1.23 13.90 32.46
CA ILE A 172 -0.87 14.10 33.88
C ILE A 172 -2.14 14.15 34.75
N ASP A 173 -3.22 14.73 34.23
CA ASP A 173 -4.47 14.94 34.97
C ASP A 173 -5.46 13.76 34.82
N ILE A 174 -5.16 12.80 33.94
CA ILE A 174 -6.02 11.64 33.67
C ILE A 174 -5.84 10.56 34.74
N ASN A 175 -6.96 10.15 35.34
CA ASN A 175 -6.99 9.06 36.31
C ASN A 175 -6.66 7.73 35.62
N PRO A 176 -5.87 6.82 36.24
CA PRO A 176 -5.62 5.47 35.70
C PRO A 176 -6.89 4.66 35.38
N ASN A 177 -8.01 4.96 36.04
CA ASN A 177 -9.31 4.31 35.83
C ASN A 177 -10.20 5.03 34.81
N THR A 178 -9.68 6.01 34.08
CA THR A 178 -10.42 6.72 33.04
C THR A 178 -10.84 5.77 31.91
N ASP A 179 -12.09 5.90 31.47
CA ASP A 179 -12.67 5.07 30.42
C ASP A 179 -11.91 5.18 29.08
N HIS A 180 -11.89 4.08 28.35
CA HIS A 180 -11.19 3.98 27.07
C HIS A 180 -11.69 4.96 26.01
N GLU A 181 -12.97 5.34 25.99
CA GLU A 181 -13.49 6.33 25.04
C GLU A 181 -12.90 7.73 25.30
N THR A 182 -12.69 8.09 26.56
CA THR A 182 -12.07 9.37 26.91
C THR A 182 -10.65 9.44 26.36
N ILE A 183 -9.89 8.33 26.48
CA ILE A 183 -8.54 8.22 25.91
C ILE A 183 -8.59 8.23 24.37
N ARG A 184 -9.58 7.56 23.76
CA ARG A 184 -9.74 7.56 22.29
C ARG A 184 -10.03 8.95 21.74
N ASN A 185 -10.67 9.84 22.49
CA ASN A 185 -10.90 11.22 22.08
C ASN A 185 -9.61 12.06 22.05
N LEU A 186 -8.51 11.56 22.61
CA LEU A 186 -7.18 12.16 22.49
C LEU A 186 -6.41 11.69 21.25
N LEU A 187 -6.97 10.81 20.43
CA LEU A 187 -6.31 10.36 19.19
C LEU A 187 -6.24 11.50 18.16
N PRO A 188 -5.21 11.55 17.29
CA PRO A 188 -4.99 12.68 16.41
C PRO A 188 -6.20 13.07 15.54
N HIS A 189 -6.94 12.10 15.01
CA HIS A 189 -8.12 12.36 14.17
C HIS A 189 -9.31 12.99 14.90
N LYS A 190 -9.34 12.94 16.24
CA LYS A 190 -10.35 13.59 17.09
C LYS A 190 -9.79 14.79 17.85
N TRP A 191 -8.50 15.09 17.67
CA TRP A 191 -7.84 16.14 18.43
C TRP A 191 -8.39 17.51 18.03
N GLN A 192 -8.94 18.21 19.02
CA GLN A 192 -9.34 19.61 18.93
C GLN A 192 -8.34 20.42 19.74
N ARG A 193 -7.82 21.48 19.14
CA ARG A 193 -6.83 22.37 19.75
C ARG A 193 -7.45 23.26 20.81
#